data_AF-A0A291HTX1-F1
#
_entry.id   AF-A0A291HTX1-F1
#
_cell.length_a   1.000
_cell.length_b   1.000
_cell.length_c   1.000
_cell.angle_alpha   90.00
_cell.angle_beta   90.00
_cell.angle_gamma   90.00
#
_symmetry.space_group_name_H-M   'P 1'
#
loop_
_entity.id
_entity.type
_entity.pdbx_description
1 polymer ?
#
loop_
_entity_poly.entity_id
_entity_poly.type
_entity_poly.pdbx_seq_one_letter_code
_entity_poly.pdbx_strand_id
1 'polypeptide(L)'
;MTRMKKTRTPGQLGARKESRENAEQSRERKRKAKRKGLAPGSRHNQSGESGGGGAARVQKDPRLGSKKPVALIKDEAKAAAVAKVAKLKALTPEQELEQLENNERLNTLLDRVDAGEKLGKDDAAWLDQTLARHQQLLEQLGLLDDEDEEPEEGEDLWTRFMDADLDPAQYQDKEDKS
;
A
#
# COMPACT_ATOMS: atom_id res chain seq x y z
N MET A 1 16.47 -39.36 -42.98
CA MET A 1 15.34 -39.50 -42.03
C MET A 1 15.57 -40.71 -41.14
N THR A 2 15.75 -40.54 -39.83
CA THR A 2 15.99 -41.64 -38.88
C THR A 2 14.68 -42.06 -38.22
N ARG A 3 14.16 -43.24 -38.58
CA ARG A 3 12.92 -43.78 -38.01
C ARG A 3 13.21 -44.58 -36.74
N MET A 4 12.97 -43.98 -35.58
CA MET A 4 13.03 -44.67 -34.29
C MET A 4 11.65 -45.28 -33.99
N LYS A 5 11.53 -46.60 -33.86
CA LYS A 5 10.27 -47.25 -33.50
C LYS A 5 10.15 -47.37 -31.98
N LYS A 6 9.05 -46.85 -31.42
CA LYS A 6 8.69 -47.01 -30.00
C LYS A 6 8.25 -48.44 -29.72
N THR A 7 8.97 -49.15 -28.86
CA THR A 7 8.55 -50.46 -28.33
C THR A 7 7.74 -50.27 -27.05
N ARG A 8 6.67 -51.04 -26.87
CA ARG A 8 5.85 -51.04 -25.64
C ARG A 8 6.37 -52.10 -24.69
N THR A 9 6.67 -51.72 -23.45
CA THR A 9 7.05 -52.66 -22.39
C THR A 9 5.88 -53.61 -22.11
N PRO A 10 6.07 -54.95 -22.12
CA PRO A 10 5.02 -55.87 -21.72
C PRO A 10 4.76 -55.68 -20.21
N GLY A 11 3.50 -55.42 -19.85
CA GLY A 11 3.08 -55.32 -18.45
C GLY A 11 3.22 -56.67 -17.74
N GLN A 12 3.26 -56.67 -16.40
CA GLN A 12 3.32 -57.91 -15.63
C GLN A 12 2.07 -58.75 -15.84
N LEU A 13 2.28 -60.03 -16.19
CA LEU A 13 1.26 -61.04 -16.37
C LEU A 13 0.86 -61.59 -14.99
N GLY A 14 -0.10 -60.94 -14.35
CA GLY A 14 -0.76 -61.42 -13.14
C GLY A 14 -0.14 -60.96 -11.81
N ALA A 15 -0.94 -61.05 -10.75
CA ALA A 15 -0.53 -60.67 -9.40
C ALA A 15 0.50 -61.67 -8.85
N ARG A 16 1.59 -61.13 -8.30
CA ARG A 16 2.62 -61.94 -7.62
C ARG A 16 2.00 -62.59 -6.38
N LYS A 17 2.41 -63.83 -6.08
CA LYS A 17 2.01 -64.50 -4.84
C LYS A 17 2.72 -63.82 -3.66
N GLU A 18 1.93 -63.23 -2.77
CA GLU A 18 2.42 -62.65 -1.52
C GLU A 18 2.84 -63.74 -0.53
N SER A 19 3.70 -63.40 0.45
CA SER A 19 4.03 -64.28 1.57
C SER A 19 2.79 -64.56 2.43
N ARG A 20 2.78 -65.71 3.12
CA ARG A 20 1.65 -66.13 3.97
C ARG A 20 1.32 -65.10 5.05
N GLU A 21 2.34 -64.49 5.65
CA GLU A 21 2.19 -63.44 6.65
C GLU A 21 1.52 -62.18 6.09
N ASN A 22 1.96 -61.70 4.92
CA ASN A 22 1.34 -60.55 4.25
C ASN A 22 -0.14 -60.80 3.88
N ALA A 23 -0.47 -62.04 3.49
CA ALA A 23 -1.84 -62.43 3.19
C ALA A 23 -2.73 -62.42 4.45
N GLU A 24 -2.22 -62.88 5.60
CA GLU A 24 -2.93 -62.86 6.88
C GLU A 24 -3.13 -61.44 7.40
N GLN A 25 -2.09 -60.60 7.37
CA GLN A 25 -2.19 -59.18 7.72
C GLN A 25 -3.20 -58.43 6.84
N SER A 26 -3.22 -58.72 5.53
CA SER A 26 -4.19 -58.11 4.60
C SER A 26 -5.63 -58.52 4.91
N ARG A 27 -5.86 -59.78 5.31
CA ARG A 27 -7.18 -60.26 5.75
C ARG A 27 -7.62 -59.58 7.03
N GLU A 28 -6.71 -59.36 7.97
CA GLU A 28 -7.00 -58.69 9.23
C GLU A 28 -7.32 -57.20 9.04
N ARG A 29 -6.55 -56.50 8.19
CA ARG A 29 -6.85 -55.12 7.77
C ARG A 29 -8.24 -55.00 7.14
N LYS A 30 -8.61 -55.96 6.26
CA LYS A 30 -9.96 -56.01 5.66
C LYS A 30 -11.05 -56.23 6.72
N ARG A 31 -10.84 -57.09 7.72
CA ARG A 31 -11.80 -57.28 8.83
C ARG A 31 -11.97 -56.00 9.66
N LYS A 32 -10.87 -55.32 9.99
CA LYS A 32 -10.89 -54.04 10.73
C LYS A 32 -11.61 -52.94 9.92
N ALA A 33 -11.32 -52.84 8.63
CA ALA A 33 -11.95 -51.86 7.73
C ALA A 33 -13.44 -52.13 7.46
N LYS A 34 -13.94 -53.37 7.58
CA LYS A 34 -15.38 -53.64 7.51
C LYS A 34 -16.16 -53.10 8.70
N ARG A 35 -15.53 -53.03 9.88
CA ARG A 35 -16.17 -52.53 11.11
C ARG A 35 -16.17 -50.99 11.18
N LYS A 36 -15.13 -50.37 10.63
CA LYS A 36 -15.03 -48.92 10.46
C LYS A 36 -15.71 -48.56 9.13
N GLY A 37 -16.99 -48.17 9.16
CA GLY A 37 -17.76 -47.83 7.95
C GLY A 37 -17.02 -46.88 6.99
N LEU A 38 -17.51 -46.77 5.75
CA LEU A 38 -16.90 -45.90 4.74
C LEU A 38 -16.78 -44.46 5.26
N ALA A 39 -15.68 -43.79 4.91
CA ALA A 39 -15.51 -42.38 5.21
C ALA A 39 -16.65 -41.56 4.58
N PRO A 40 -17.10 -40.47 5.24
CA PRO A 40 -18.13 -39.60 4.68
C PRO A 40 -17.72 -39.08 3.31
N GLY A 41 -18.67 -39.02 2.38
CA GLY A 41 -18.41 -38.59 1.01
C GLY A 41 -17.90 -37.14 0.96
N SER A 42 -17.15 -36.83 -0.10
CA SER A 42 -16.48 -35.53 -0.31
C SER A 42 -17.41 -34.30 -0.27
N ARG A 43 -18.74 -34.49 -0.31
CA ARG A 43 -19.74 -33.42 -0.20
C ARG A 43 -19.88 -32.86 1.21
N HIS A 44 -19.64 -33.67 2.25
CA HIS A 44 -19.75 -33.25 3.65
C HIS A 44 -18.39 -32.99 4.29
N ASN A 45 -17.31 -33.42 3.64
CA ASN A 45 -15.97 -33.00 4.01
C ASN A 45 -15.70 -31.65 3.34
N GLN A 46 -16.45 -30.61 3.77
CA GLN A 46 -15.93 -29.26 3.65
C GLN A 46 -14.53 -29.33 4.24
N SER A 47 -13.52 -28.98 3.46
CA SER A 47 -12.14 -28.89 3.93
C SER A 47 -12.13 -27.83 5.02
N GLY A 48 -12.50 -28.25 6.23
CA GLY A 48 -12.31 -27.49 7.44
C GLY A 48 -10.83 -27.23 7.47
N GLU A 49 -10.50 -25.95 7.36
CA GLU A 49 -9.15 -25.41 7.41
C GLU A 49 -8.50 -25.95 8.68
N SER A 50 -7.85 -27.11 8.58
CA SER A 50 -6.98 -27.62 9.61
C SER A 50 -5.79 -26.67 9.57
N GLY A 51 -5.88 -25.63 10.41
CA GLY A 51 -4.80 -24.72 10.74
C GLY A 51 -3.64 -25.51 11.34
N GLY A 52 -2.89 -26.18 10.48
CA GLY A 52 -1.56 -26.71 10.74
C GLY A 52 -0.58 -25.89 9.93
N GLY A 53 0.20 -25.05 10.63
CA GLY A 53 1.19 -24.18 10.04
C GLY A 53 2.10 -24.92 9.06
N GLY A 54 1.98 -24.56 7.79
CA GLY A 54 2.83 -25.05 6.73
C GLY A 54 2.57 -24.20 5.50
N ALA A 55 3.55 -23.40 5.10
CA ALA A 55 3.51 -22.50 3.95
C ALA A 55 3.48 -23.26 2.61
N ALA A 56 2.53 -24.17 2.44
CA ALA A 56 2.18 -24.70 1.13
C ALA A 56 1.27 -23.69 0.45
N ARG A 57 1.63 -23.27 -0.77
CA ARG A 57 0.80 -22.45 -1.65
C ARG A 57 -0.47 -23.23 -1.99
N VAL A 58 -1.48 -23.16 -1.12
CA VAL A 58 -2.81 -23.67 -1.40
C VAL A 58 -3.33 -22.87 -2.59
N GLN A 59 -3.59 -23.55 -3.70
CA GLN A 59 -4.21 -22.95 -4.88
C GLN A 59 -5.59 -22.43 -4.46
N LYS A 60 -5.72 -21.10 -4.34
CA LYS A 60 -6.99 -20.46 -4.02
C LYS A 60 -7.91 -20.57 -5.24
N ASP A 61 -9.17 -20.93 -5.00
CA ASP A 61 -10.21 -20.94 -6.04
C ASP A 61 -10.30 -19.54 -6.68
N PRO A 62 -10.15 -19.40 -8.01
CA PRO A 62 -10.27 -18.11 -8.69
C PRO A 62 -11.59 -17.37 -8.44
N ARG A 63 -12.65 -18.09 -8.05
CA ARG A 63 -13.96 -17.52 -7.73
C ARG A 63 -14.00 -16.85 -6.35
N LEU A 64 -13.08 -17.22 -5.46
CA LEU A 64 -12.96 -16.61 -4.13
C LEU A 64 -11.93 -15.48 -4.20
N GLY A 65 -12.43 -14.24 -4.16
CA GLY A 65 -11.58 -13.05 -4.13
C GLY A 65 -10.66 -12.99 -2.91
N SER A 66 -9.74 -12.02 -2.92
CA SER A 66 -8.83 -11.80 -1.80
C SER A 66 -9.58 -11.30 -0.55
N LYS A 67 -9.83 -12.19 0.41
CA LYS A 67 -10.37 -11.84 1.74
C LYS A 67 -9.30 -11.48 2.78
N LYS A 68 -8.13 -10.99 2.33
CA LYS A 68 -7.08 -10.55 3.27
C LYS A 68 -7.53 -9.22 3.91
N PRO A 69 -7.62 -9.13 5.24
CA PRO A 69 -7.95 -7.86 5.89
C PRO A 69 -6.85 -6.83 5.61
N VAL A 70 -7.25 -5.61 5.27
CA VAL A 70 -6.36 -4.46 5.11
C VAL A 70 -6.42 -3.67 6.41
N ALA A 71 -5.26 -3.33 6.98
CA ALA A 71 -5.21 -2.50 8.18
C ALA A 71 -5.54 -1.04 7.82
N LEU A 72 -6.45 -0.43 8.59
CA LEU A 72 -6.89 0.96 8.38
C LEU A 72 -5.93 1.99 9.01
N ILE A 73 -5.09 1.55 9.95
CA ILE A 73 -4.15 2.38 10.67
C ILE A 73 -2.75 1.88 10.36
N LYS A 74 -1.83 2.81 10.06
CA LYS A 74 -0.46 2.51 9.67
C LYS A 74 0.38 2.27 10.93
N ASP A 75 0.31 1.06 11.47
CA ASP A 75 1.16 0.68 12.59
C ASP A 75 2.63 0.61 12.13
N GLU A 76 3.49 1.44 12.74
CA GLU A 76 4.94 1.40 12.59
C GLU A 76 5.52 0.18 13.32
N ALA A 77 5.20 -1.03 12.87
CA ALA A 77 5.69 -2.24 13.50
C ALA A 77 6.37 -3.18 12.50
N LYS A 78 7.70 -3.06 12.47
CA LYS A 78 8.70 -4.08 12.13
C LYS A 78 8.55 -4.74 10.75
N ALA A 79 8.91 -3.98 9.73
CA ALA A 79 9.41 -4.59 8.50
C ALA A 79 10.70 -5.36 8.82
N ALA A 80 10.65 -6.69 8.67
CA ALA A 80 11.82 -7.53 8.65
C ALA A 80 12.82 -6.98 7.62
N ALA A 81 14.08 -6.83 8.04
CA ALA A 81 15.18 -6.30 7.27
C ALA A 81 15.39 -7.10 5.98
N VAL A 82 14.81 -6.62 4.89
CA VAL A 82 15.33 -6.85 3.55
C VAL A 82 15.94 -5.53 3.16
N ALA A 83 17.27 -5.49 3.15
CA ALA A 83 18.07 -4.37 2.65
C ALA A 83 17.79 -4.19 1.14
N LYS A 84 16.64 -3.60 0.83
CA LYS A 84 16.49 -2.82 -0.38
C LYS A 84 17.25 -1.55 -0.08
N VAL A 85 18.36 -1.32 -0.78
CA VAL A 85 18.99 -0.02 -0.90
C VAL A 85 17.84 0.97 -1.14
N ALA A 86 17.49 1.70 -0.09
CA ALA A 86 16.47 2.72 -0.18
C ALA A 86 17.06 3.69 -1.19
N LYS A 87 16.46 3.75 -2.39
CA LYS A 87 16.56 4.97 -3.18
C LYS A 87 16.18 6.05 -2.19
N LEU A 88 17.15 6.92 -1.85
CA LEU A 88 16.90 8.15 -1.13
C LEU A 88 15.61 8.69 -1.74
N LYS A 89 14.54 8.73 -0.95
CA LYS A 89 13.29 9.32 -1.44
C LYS A 89 13.71 10.74 -1.80
N ALA A 90 13.73 11.05 -3.09
CA ALA A 90 13.92 12.42 -3.52
C ALA A 90 12.84 13.21 -2.76
N LEU A 91 13.27 14.19 -1.96
CA LEU A 91 12.33 15.05 -1.27
C LEU A 91 11.46 15.68 -2.36
N THR A 92 10.15 15.74 -2.14
CA THR A 92 9.30 16.56 -3.01
C THR A 92 9.72 18.02 -2.85
N PRO A 93 9.56 18.86 -3.89
CA PRO A 93 9.89 20.28 -3.78
C PRO A 93 9.24 20.96 -2.56
N GLU A 94 8.00 20.58 -2.24
CA GLU A 94 7.28 21.03 -1.03
C GLU A 94 8.00 20.63 0.28
N GLN A 95 8.49 19.39 0.37
CA GLN A 95 9.19 18.89 1.56
C GLN A 95 10.56 19.55 1.72
N GLU A 96 11.23 19.87 0.62
CA GLU A 96 12.49 20.61 0.66
C GLU A 96 12.26 22.05 1.13
N LEU A 97 11.20 22.69 0.64
CA LEU A 97 10.80 24.04 1.03
C LEU A 97 10.47 24.11 2.53
N GLU A 98 9.62 23.19 3.03
CA GLU A 98 9.27 23.10 4.46
C GLU A 98 10.52 22.87 5.34
N GLN A 99 11.51 22.12 4.86
CA GLN A 99 12.78 21.93 5.59
C GLN A 99 13.65 23.18 5.62
N LEU A 100 13.65 23.97 4.55
CA LEU A 100 14.37 25.24 4.50
C LEU A 100 13.74 26.26 5.44
N GLU A 101 12.41 26.39 5.44
CA GLU A 101 11.66 27.30 6.31
C GLU A 101 11.83 26.95 7.81
N ASN A 102 11.89 25.66 8.13
CA ASN A 102 12.11 25.18 9.49
C ASN A 102 13.60 25.12 9.91
N ASN A 103 14.52 25.62 9.08
CA ASN A 103 15.95 25.55 9.38
C ASN A 103 16.38 26.60 10.41
N GLU A 104 16.82 26.15 11.59
CA GLU A 104 17.28 27.03 12.68
C GLU A 104 18.44 27.95 12.27
N ARG A 105 19.36 27.48 11.44
CA ARG A 105 20.50 28.31 10.97
C ARG A 105 20.01 29.43 10.06
N LEU A 106 19.07 29.15 9.17
CA LEU A 106 18.50 30.18 8.30
C LEU A 106 17.82 31.27 9.13
N ASN A 107 16.94 30.86 10.05
CA ASN A 107 16.18 31.78 10.92
C ASN A 107 17.10 32.66 11.77
N THR A 108 18.13 32.06 12.41
CA THR A 108 19.08 32.84 13.22
C THR A 108 19.93 33.83 12.40
N LEU A 109 20.23 33.53 11.14
CA LEU A 109 20.93 34.47 10.27
C LEU A 109 20.02 35.61 9.82
N LEU A 110 18.74 35.34 9.51
CA LEU A 110 17.74 36.36 9.20
C LEU A 110 17.52 37.32 10.37
N ASP A 111 17.35 36.79 11.59
CA ASP A 111 17.20 37.62 12.80
C ASP A 111 18.37 38.59 13.00
N ARG A 112 19.60 38.17 12.68
CA ARG A 112 20.79 39.03 12.76
C ARG A 112 20.82 40.09 11.67
N VAL A 113 20.40 39.76 10.45
CA VAL A 113 20.25 40.73 9.36
C VAL A 113 19.21 41.79 9.75
N ASP A 114 18.08 41.38 10.31
CA ASP A 114 17.01 42.26 10.78
C ASP A 114 17.45 43.14 11.96
N ALA A 115 18.30 42.60 12.84
CA ALA A 115 18.97 43.37 13.90
C ALA A 115 20.03 44.35 13.37
N GLY A 116 20.35 44.32 12.06
CA GLY A 116 21.35 45.18 11.43
C GLY A 116 22.80 44.75 11.66
N GLU A 117 23.03 43.52 12.12
CA GLU A 117 24.38 42.97 12.30
C GLU A 117 25.02 42.62 10.95
N LYS A 118 26.34 42.83 10.83
CA LYS A 118 27.08 42.46 9.62
C LYS A 118 27.46 40.98 9.68
N LEU A 119 26.93 40.17 8.75
CA LEU A 119 27.31 38.78 8.59
C LEU A 119 28.73 38.64 8.05
N GLY A 120 29.37 37.51 8.38
CA GLY A 120 30.61 37.09 7.73
C GLY A 120 30.38 36.77 6.25
N LYS A 121 31.43 36.81 5.43
CA LYS A 121 31.34 36.54 3.99
C LYS A 121 30.77 35.15 3.68
N ASP A 122 31.16 34.15 4.46
CA ASP A 122 30.73 32.77 4.26
C ASP A 122 29.25 32.58 4.62
N ASP A 123 28.79 33.22 5.69
CA ASP A 123 27.38 33.16 6.11
C ASP A 123 26.47 33.96 5.17
N ALA A 124 26.93 35.11 4.69
CA ALA A 124 26.21 35.88 3.67
C ALA A 124 26.07 35.07 2.36
N ALA A 125 27.16 34.47 1.87
CA ALA A 125 27.12 33.65 0.66
C ALA A 125 26.20 32.42 0.81
N TRP A 126 26.18 31.80 2.00
CA TRP A 126 25.29 30.69 2.28
C TRP A 126 23.81 31.13 2.33
N LEU A 127 23.53 32.27 2.95
CA LEU A 127 22.19 32.85 3.03
C LEU A 127 21.66 33.18 1.62
N ASP A 128 22.48 33.84 0.79
CA ASP A 128 22.13 34.16 -0.60
C ASP A 128 21.82 32.89 -1.43
N GLN A 129 22.65 31.85 -1.31
CA GLN A 129 22.40 30.56 -1.98
C GLN A 129 21.12 29.89 -1.51
N THR A 130 20.82 29.98 -0.22
CA THR A 130 19.63 29.35 0.39
C THR A 130 18.36 30.08 -0.03
N LEU A 131 18.38 31.43 -0.05
CA LEU A 131 17.27 32.24 -0.56
C LEU A 131 17.03 32.02 -2.06
N ALA A 132 18.09 31.92 -2.86
CA ALA A 132 17.96 31.59 -4.29
C ALA A 132 17.34 30.20 -4.51
N ARG A 133 17.73 29.21 -3.68
CA ARG A 133 17.11 27.88 -3.71
C ARG A 133 15.64 27.93 -3.30
N HIS A 134 15.29 28.71 -2.30
CA HIS A 134 13.91 28.91 -1.84
C HIS A 134 13.04 29.51 -2.96
N GLN A 135 13.51 30.57 -3.64
CA GLN A 135 12.80 31.16 -4.77
C GLN A 135 12.58 30.15 -5.91
N GLN A 136 13.60 29.37 -6.25
CA GLN A 136 13.47 28.31 -7.25
C GLN A 136 12.41 27.27 -6.88
N LEU A 137 12.30 26.91 -5.59
CA LEU A 137 11.28 25.97 -5.12
C LEU A 137 9.87 26.58 -5.20
N LEU A 138 9.71 27.86 -4.88
CA LEU A 138 8.44 28.57 -5.04
C LEU A 138 8.00 28.65 -6.52
N GLU A 139 8.94 28.95 -7.43
CA GLU A 139 8.69 28.94 -8.89
C GLU A 139 8.28 27.55 -9.38
N GLN A 140 8.98 26.49 -8.94
CA GLN A 140 8.63 25.10 -9.29
C GLN A 140 7.24 24.68 -8.80
N LEU A 141 6.76 25.29 -7.73
CA LEU A 141 5.43 25.04 -7.17
C LEU A 141 4.35 25.93 -7.79
N GLY A 142 4.71 26.89 -8.65
CA GLY A 142 3.77 27.89 -9.17
C GLY A 142 3.23 28.80 -8.08
N LEU A 143 3.99 29.02 -7.01
CA LEU A 143 3.62 29.88 -5.88
C LEU A 143 4.24 31.28 -6.00
N LEU A 144 5.14 31.47 -6.97
CA LEU A 144 5.56 32.80 -7.39
C LEU A 144 4.49 33.32 -8.35
N ASP A 145 3.98 34.51 -8.06
CA ASP A 145 3.06 35.22 -8.94
C ASP A 145 3.82 35.53 -10.23
N ASP A 146 3.58 34.77 -11.29
CA ASP A 146 4.04 35.14 -12.61
C ASP A 146 3.26 36.42 -12.97
N GLU A 147 3.97 37.54 -13.18
CA GLU A 147 3.39 38.85 -13.52
C GLU A 147 2.47 38.81 -14.79
N ASP A 148 2.38 37.66 -15.46
CA ASP A 148 1.58 37.36 -16.66
C ASP A 148 0.27 36.57 -16.36
N GLU A 149 -0.02 36.17 -15.12
CA GLU A 149 -1.33 35.60 -14.77
C GLU A 149 -2.30 36.73 -14.43
N GLU A 150 -3.02 37.18 -15.45
CA GLU A 150 -4.17 38.08 -15.32
C GLU A 150 -5.08 37.55 -14.19
N PRO A 151 -5.58 38.37 -13.24
CA PRO A 151 -6.45 37.92 -12.17
C PRO A 151 -7.83 37.57 -12.76
N GLU A 152 -7.90 36.46 -13.49
CA GLU A 152 -9.13 35.93 -14.04
C GLU A 152 -9.79 35.08 -12.94
N GLU A 153 -11.05 35.38 -12.63
CA GLU A 153 -11.95 34.62 -11.74
C GLU A 153 -11.94 34.92 -10.23
N GLY A 154 -10.83 35.35 -9.62
CA GLY A 154 -10.75 35.55 -8.16
C GLY A 154 -11.67 36.68 -7.62
N GLU A 155 -11.67 37.84 -8.29
CA GLU A 155 -12.54 38.95 -7.91
C GLU A 155 -14.02 38.69 -8.24
N ASP A 156 -14.30 37.92 -9.30
CA ASP A 156 -15.67 37.54 -9.69
C ASP A 156 -16.31 36.61 -8.65
N LEU A 157 -15.54 35.68 -8.07
CA LEU A 157 -16.03 34.79 -7.00
C LEU A 157 -16.31 35.55 -5.70
N TRP A 158 -15.44 36.48 -5.29
CA TRP A 158 -15.66 37.30 -4.11
C TRP A 158 -16.85 38.26 -4.30
N THR A 159 -16.96 38.86 -5.47
CA THR A 159 -18.07 39.76 -5.83
C THR A 159 -19.37 38.98 -5.91
N ARG A 160 -19.41 37.81 -6.56
CA ARG A 160 -20.57 36.91 -6.59
C ARG A 160 -20.98 36.41 -5.21
N PHE A 161 -20.04 36.21 -4.29
CA PHE A 161 -20.35 35.85 -2.91
C PHE A 161 -20.98 37.02 -2.13
N MET A 162 -20.49 38.24 -2.33
CA MET A 162 -21.07 39.45 -1.72
C MET A 162 -22.41 39.84 -2.35
N ASP A 163 -22.56 39.66 -3.65
CA ASP A 163 -23.77 39.94 -4.44
C ASP A 163 -24.81 38.80 -4.36
N ALA A 164 -24.44 37.63 -3.83
CA ALA A 164 -25.40 36.60 -3.48
C ALA A 164 -26.21 37.08 -2.26
N ASP A 165 -27.26 37.86 -2.54
CA ASP A 165 -28.23 38.37 -1.57
C ASP A 165 -28.72 37.25 -0.64
N LEU A 166 -28.08 37.13 0.52
CA LEU A 166 -28.51 36.26 1.60
C LEU A 166 -29.74 36.92 2.25
N ASP A 167 -30.91 36.75 1.65
CA ASP A 167 -32.16 37.32 2.15
C ASP A 167 -32.54 36.65 3.49
N PRO A 168 -32.37 37.34 4.64
CA PRO A 168 -32.64 36.76 5.95
C PRO A 168 -34.14 36.53 6.18
N ALA A 169 -35.01 37.11 5.35
CA ALA A 169 -36.45 36.96 5.44
C ALA A 169 -36.94 35.56 4.98
N GLN A 170 -36.14 34.83 4.20
CA GLN A 170 -36.48 33.47 3.75
C GLN A 170 -36.43 32.42 4.87
N TYR A 171 -35.78 32.72 6.00
CA TYR A 171 -35.62 31.83 7.14
C TYR A 171 -36.36 32.30 8.41
N GLN A 172 -37.14 33.37 8.32
CA GLN A 172 -38.10 33.69 9.38
C GLN A 172 -39.29 32.74 9.25
N ASP A 173 -39.15 31.56 9.88
CA ASP A 173 -40.24 30.64 10.14
C ASP A 173 -41.43 31.44 10.65
N LYS A 174 -42.52 31.45 9.87
CA LYS A 174 -43.77 32.04 10.32
C LYS A 174 -44.22 31.19 11.49
N GLU A 175 -44.05 31.70 12.70
CA GLU A 175 -44.70 31.16 13.90
C GLU A 175 -46.20 31.07 13.59
N ASP A 176 -46.66 29.86 13.31
CA ASP A 176 -48.07 29.51 13.22
C ASP A 176 -48.69 29.85 14.58
N LYS A 177 -49.33 31.02 14.64
CA LYS A 177 -50.20 31.42 15.74
C LYS A 177 -51.41 30.49 15.75
N SER A 178 -51.40 29.57 16.71
CA SER A 178 -52.57 28.84 17.18
C SER A 178 -53.65 29.77 17.75
#